data_AF-A0A968J6P9-F1
#
_entry.id   AF-A0A968J6P9-F1
#
_cell.length_a   1.000
_cell.length_b   1.000
_cell.length_c   1.000
_cell.angle_alpha   90.00
_cell.angle_beta   90.00
_cell.angle_gamma   90.00
#
_symmetry.space_group_name_H-M   'P 1'
#
loop_
_entity.id
_entity.type
_entity.pdbx_description
1 polymer ?
#
loop_
_entity_poly.entity_id
_entity_poly.type
_entity_poly.pdbx_seq_one_letter_code
_entity_poly.pdbx_strand_id
1 'polypeptide(L)' 'MTVSAPAPTPPCGWYIVQQTDETCQITTTLPVHAGPDPKIWGPFEQESEAIARRVGLIRSGQCLPV' A
#
# COMPACT_ATOMS: atom_id res chain seq x y z
N MET A 1 -18.48 -7.66 31.57
CA MET A 1 -18.81 -6.90 30.35
C MET A 1 -17.58 -6.96 29.47
N THR A 2 -17.61 -7.81 28.44
CA THR A 2 -16.46 -8.12 27.59
C THR A 2 -16.07 -6.90 26.78
N VAL A 3 -14.93 -6.29 27.10
CA VAL A 3 -14.37 -5.20 26.30
C VAL A 3 -13.70 -5.85 25.10
N SER A 4 -14.43 -5.93 23.99
CA SER A 4 -13.84 -6.22 22.68
C SER A 4 -12.73 -5.19 22.46
N ALA A 5 -11.49 -5.67 22.38
CA ALA A 5 -10.35 -4.85 22.01
C ALA A 5 -10.70 -4.08 20.72
N PRO A 6 -10.49 -2.75 20.66
CA PRO A 6 -10.52 -2.10 19.36
C PRO A 6 -9.38 -2.71 18.55
N ALA A 7 -9.73 -3.29 17.40
CA ALA A 7 -8.74 -3.71 16.40
C ALA A 7 -7.73 -2.56 16.23
N PRO A 8 -6.42 -2.86 16.06
CA PRO A 8 -5.42 -1.82 15.89
C PRO A 8 -5.86 -0.95 14.72
N THR A 9 -6.26 0.29 14.99
CA THR A 9 -6.59 1.26 13.95
C THR A 9 -5.35 1.37 13.06
N PRO A 10 -5.39 0.86 11.82
CA PRO A 10 -4.28 1.05 10.92
C PRO A 10 -4.09 2.55 10.75
N PRO A 11 -2.86 3.05 10.50
CA PRO A 11 -2.68 4.45 10.15
C PRO A 11 -3.65 4.75 9.01
N CYS A 12 -4.54 5.73 9.20
CA CYS A 12 -5.72 5.97 8.37
C CYS A 12 -5.31 6.43 6.97
N GLY A 13 -4.81 5.53 6.14
CA GLY A 13 -4.28 5.87 4.84
C GLY A 13 -3.97 4.63 3.99
N TRP A 14 -4.01 4.85 2.70
CA TRP A 14 -3.69 3.88 1.68
C TRP A 14 -2.22 3.99 1.32
N TYR A 15 -1.56 2.85 1.16
CA TYR A 15 -0.17 2.76 0.78
C TYR A 15 -0.07 1.92 -0.50
N ILE A 16 0.87 2.28 -1.36
CA ILE A 16 1.27 1.46 -2.49
C ILE A 16 2.59 0.83 -2.10
N VAL A 17 2.71 -0.49 -2.20
CA VAL A 17 3.94 -1.21 -1.88
C VAL A 17 4.37 -2.05 -3.06
N GLN A 18 5.60 -1.81 -3.51
CA GLN A 18 6.23 -2.61 -4.54
C GLN A 18 6.61 -3.98 -3.95
N GLN A 19 6.12 -5.04 -4.60
CA GLN A 19 6.48 -6.42 -4.29
C GLN A 19 7.78 -6.81 -4.99
N THR A 20 8.35 -7.94 -4.59
CA THR A 20 9.53 -8.53 -5.22
C THR A 20 9.32 -8.91 -6.69
N ASP A 21 8.07 -9.16 -7.09
CA ASP A 21 7.68 -9.47 -8.47
C ASP A 21 7.48 -8.22 -9.34
N GLU A 22 8.00 -7.06 -8.91
CA GLU A 22 7.85 -5.74 -9.55
C GLU A 22 6.40 -5.24 -9.68
N THR A 23 5.43 -5.97 -9.14
CA THR A 23 4.04 -5.55 -9.05
C THR A 23 3.84 -4.60 -7.87
N CYS A 24 2.88 -3.69 -7.98
CA CYS A 24 2.56 -2.76 -6.90
C CYS A 24 1.18 -3.05 -6.34
N GLN A 25 1.10 -3.26 -5.02
CA GLN A 25 -0.13 -3.57 -4.32
C GLN A 25 -0.57 -2.38 -3.46
N ILE A 26 -1.86 -2.07 -3.50
CA ILE A 26 -2.47 -1.05 -2.65
C ILE A 26 -2.95 -1.73 -1.37
N THR A 27 -2.54 -1.23 -0.21
CA THR A 27 -2.86 -1.78 1.10
C THR A 27 -2.95 -0.66 2.13
N THR A 28 -3.85 -0.79 3.10
CA THR A 28 -3.90 0.08 4.29
C THR A 28 -2.96 -0.40 5.39
N THR A 29 -2.36 -1.59 5.21
CA THR A 29 -1.45 -2.20 6.16
C THR A 29 -0.07 -2.31 5.51
N LEU A 30 0.93 -1.69 6.14
CA LEU A 30 2.31 -1.83 5.70
C LEU A 30 2.72 -3.30 5.82
N PRO A 31 3.10 -3.97 4.73
CA PRO A 31 3.54 -5.35 4.77
C PRO A 31 4.89 -5.41 5.46
N VAL A 32 4.95 -6.19 6.54
CA VAL A 32 6.17 -6.33 7.35
C VAL A 32 7.25 -7.21 6.66
N HIS A 33 6.97 -7.72 5.45
CA HIS A 33 7.82 -8.65 4.69
C HIS A 33 8.00 -8.27 3.20
N ALA A 34 7.91 -7.00 2.83
CA ALA A 34 8.12 -6.61 1.44
C ALA A 34 9.64 -6.49 1.12
N GLY A 35 10.36 -7.61 1.06
CA GLY A 35 11.78 -7.64 0.70
C GLY A 35 12.72 -6.81 1.61
N PRO A 36 14.01 -6.71 1.26
CA PRO A 36 15.00 -5.98 2.06
C PRO A 36 14.83 -4.45 2.01
N ASP A 37 14.22 -3.90 0.96
CA ASP A 37 13.95 -2.46 0.80
C ASP A 37 12.64 -2.25 0.01
N PRO A 38 11.47 -2.38 0.65
CA PRO A 38 10.20 -2.17 -0.02
C PRO A 38 10.03 -0.71 -0.41
N LYS A 39 9.82 -0.47 -1.71
CA LYS A 39 9.41 0.85 -2.19
C LYS A 39 7.95 1.08 -1.81
N ILE A 40 7.73 1.99 -0.89
CA ILE A 40 6.41 2.33 -0.34
C ILE A 40 6.08 3.78 -0.71
N TRP A 41 4.85 4.01 -1.19
CA TRP A 41 4.32 5.34 -1.45
C TRP A 41 3.03 5.56 -0.66
N GLY A 42 2.89 6.74 -0.05
CA GLY A 42 1.74 7.11 0.78
C GLY A 42 2.20 7.78 2.09
N PRO A 43 1.30 7.92 3.09
CA PRO A 43 -0.11 7.55 3.06
C PRO A 43 -0.96 8.43 2.13
N PHE A 44 -1.96 7.84 1.48
CA PHE A 44 -3.00 8.55 0.74
C PHE A 44 -4.31 8.51 1.52
N GLU A 45 -5.09 9.60 1.50
CA GLU A 45 -6.34 9.67 2.27
C GLU A 45 -7.45 8.81 1.65
N GLN A 46 -7.41 8.63 0.32
CA GLN A 46 -8.44 7.91 -0.43
C GLN A 46 -7.85 6.77 -1.26
N GLU A 47 -8.60 5.68 -1.39
CA GLU A 47 -8.23 4.54 -2.23
C GLU A 47 -8.04 4.97 -3.69
N SER A 48 -8.95 5.81 -4.18
CA SER A 48 -8.93 6.36 -5.53
C SER A 48 -7.63 7.13 -5.83
N GLU A 49 -7.09 7.85 -4.85
CA GLU A 49 -5.82 8.54 -4.98
C GLU A 49 -4.66 7.54 -5.07
N ALA A 50 -4.65 6.52 -4.21
CA ALA A 50 -3.65 5.44 -4.29
C ALA A 50 -3.72 4.69 -5.64
N ILE A 51 -4.92 4.48 -6.19
CA ILE A 51 -5.11 3.88 -7.52
C ILE A 51 -4.52 4.78 -8.61
N ALA A 52 -4.86 6.08 -8.60
CA ALA A 52 -4.33 7.04 -9.59
C ALA A 52 -2.80 7.10 -9.55
N ARG A 53 -2.21 7.10 -8.34
CA ARG A 53 -0.77 7.08 -8.13
C ARG A 53 -0.14 5.78 -8.62
N ARG A 54 -0.74 4.62 -8.32
CA ARG A 54 -0.29 3.32 -8.84
C ARG A 54 -0.27 3.30 -10.36
N VAL A 55 -1.31 3.81 -11.02
CA VAL A 55 -1.36 3.92 -12.49
C VAL A 55 -0.23 4.83 -13.01
N GLY A 56 0.05 5.94 -12.34
CA GLY A 56 1.20 6.79 -12.65
C GLY A 56 2.54 6.08 -12.53
N LEU A 57 2.71 5.24 -11.50
CA LEU A 57 3.90 4.42 -11.31
C LEU A 57 4.05 3.36 -12.42
N ILE A 58 2.94 2.74 -12.84
CA ILE A 58 2.93 1.81 -13.99
C ILE A 58 3.37 2.52 -15.27
N ARG A 59 2.81 3.71 -15.56
CA ARG A 59 3.19 4.50 -16.73
C ARG A 59 4.64 4.98 -16.71
N SER A 60 5.22 5.11 -15.52
CA SER A 60 6.63 5.50 -15.33
C SER A 60 7.58 4.30 -15.32
N GLY A 61 7.09 3.08 -15.50
CA GLY A 61 7.89 1.85 -15.45
C GLY A 61 8.37 1.45 -14.05
N GLN A 62 7.80 2.04 -12.99
CA GLN A 62 8.15 1.71 -11.60
C GLN A 62 7.35 0.52 -11.06
N CYS A 63 6.24 0.17 -11.70
CA CYS A 63 5.38 -0.93 -11.32
C CYS A 63 4.91 -1.67 -12.56
N LEU A 64 4.79 -3.00 -12.49
CA LEU A 64 4.16 -3.78 -13.55
C LEU A 64 2.63 -3.76 -13.41
N PRO A 65 1.89 -3.68 -14.53
CA PRO A 65 0.47 -3.98 -14.56
C PRO A 65 0.28 -5.49 -14.35
N VAL A 66 -0.71 -5.86 -13.54
CA VAL A 66 -1.14 -7.25 -13.32
C VAL A 66 -2.42 -7.52 -14.08
#